data_AF-E6ZRD5-F1
#
_entry.id   AF-E6ZRD5-F1
#
_cell.length_a   1.000
_cell.length_b   1.000
_cell.length_c   1.000
_cell.angle_alpha   90.00
_cell.angle_beta   90.00
_cell.angle_gamma   90.00
#
_symmetry.space_group_name_H-M   'P 1'
#
loop_
_entity.id
_entity.type
_entity.pdbx_description
1 polymer ?
#
loop_
_entity_poly.entity_id
_entity_poly.type
_entity_poly.pdbx_seq_one_letter_code
_entity_poly.pdbx_strand_id
1 'polypeptide(L)'
;MLDSVDPIDFDIDAVNNVEETAYQEGYQQGFDHGALHGTFEGRELGRDKGFELWDEVGFYRGMAEVWRECLEQADAAGHSSRKQSKQIQHLAGLERLISFFPTINTSSDPSLELGQTLAADDDADVEMDAEADAEAEADADANNDDDDELAKLDMLTLLERIRAKYRLTCSVLGVPSQRPASLAEIGNLSTQQSDHSKTKSKTVLVAGKLVDPSQLKY
;
A
#
# COMPACT_ATOMS: atom_id res chain seq x y z
N MET A 1 -38.76 -34.33 -59.31
CA MET A 1 -37.47 -33.62 -59.15
C MET A 1 -37.73 -32.18 -59.44
N LEU A 2 -37.61 -31.32 -58.44
CA LEU A 2 -37.24 -29.90 -58.53
C LEU A 2 -37.03 -29.50 -57.07
N ASP A 3 -35.79 -29.67 -56.60
CA ASP A 3 -35.33 -29.06 -55.36
C ASP A 3 -35.57 -27.56 -55.49
N SER A 4 -36.47 -27.02 -54.67
CA SER A 4 -36.58 -25.59 -54.46
C SER A 4 -35.33 -25.16 -53.72
N VAL A 5 -34.32 -24.75 -54.47
CA VAL A 5 -33.19 -24.00 -53.93
C VAL A 5 -33.78 -22.71 -53.39
N ASP A 6 -33.86 -22.60 -52.07
CA ASP A 6 -34.20 -21.34 -51.40
C ASP A 6 -33.29 -20.25 -51.98
N PRO A 7 -33.82 -19.08 -52.37
CA PRO A 7 -33.00 -17.96 -52.79
C PRO A 7 -32.04 -17.70 -51.64
N ILE A 8 -30.74 -17.73 -51.90
CA ILE A 8 -29.74 -17.30 -50.93
C ILE A 8 -30.13 -15.87 -50.55
N ASP A 9 -30.64 -15.70 -49.34
CA ASP A 9 -30.94 -14.41 -48.74
C ASP A 9 -29.60 -13.73 -48.47
N PHE A 10 -29.06 -13.13 -49.54
CA PHE A 10 -27.76 -12.52 -49.54
C PHE A 10 -27.91 -11.09 -49.03
N ASP A 11 -27.55 -10.91 -47.77
CA ASP A 11 -27.58 -9.61 -47.11
C ASP A 11 -26.47 -8.70 -47.64
N ILE A 12 -26.81 -7.89 -48.65
CA ILE A 12 -25.91 -6.91 -49.26
C ILE A 12 -25.49 -5.83 -48.25
N ASP A 13 -26.35 -5.54 -47.27
CA ASP A 13 -26.07 -4.54 -46.24
C ASP A 13 -25.00 -5.06 -45.27
N ALA A 14 -25.05 -6.35 -44.91
CA ALA A 14 -23.97 -6.99 -44.15
C ALA A 14 -22.63 -6.94 -44.89
N VAL A 15 -22.60 -7.13 -46.22
CA VAL A 15 -21.37 -7.05 -47.03
C VAL A 15 -20.82 -5.62 -47.10
N ASN A 16 -21.69 -4.62 -47.14
CA ASN A 16 -21.29 -3.22 -47.14
C ASN A 16 -20.76 -2.76 -45.78
N ASN A 17 -21.23 -3.36 -44.68
CA ASN A 17 -20.87 -3.01 -43.30
C ASN A 17 -19.77 -3.90 -42.70
N VAL A 18 -19.07 -4.72 -43.49
CA VAL A 18 -18.04 -5.64 -42.99
C VAL A 18 -16.91 -4.91 -42.24
N GLU A 19 -16.48 -3.75 -42.75
CA GLU A 19 -15.41 -2.95 -42.11
C GLU A 19 -15.85 -2.44 -40.73
N GLU A 20 -17.05 -1.86 -40.65
CA GLU A 20 -17.60 -1.34 -39.40
C GLU A 20 -17.87 -2.45 -38.39
N THR A 21 -18.36 -3.61 -38.86
CA THR A 21 -18.57 -4.79 -38.02
C THR A 21 -17.24 -5.31 -37.47
N ALA A 22 -16.22 -5.45 -38.32
CA ALA A 22 -14.89 -5.90 -37.89
C ALA A 22 -14.21 -4.90 -36.94
N TYR A 23 -14.40 -3.59 -37.16
CA TYR A 23 -13.94 -2.55 -36.25
C TYR A 23 -14.62 -2.66 -34.89
N GLN A 24 -15.95 -2.76 -34.87
CA GLN A 24 -16.73 -2.82 -33.63
C GLN A 24 -16.41 -4.10 -32.84
N GLU A 25 -16.26 -5.23 -33.53
CA GLU A 25 -15.83 -6.50 -32.92
C GLU A 25 -14.41 -6.38 -32.33
N GLY A 26 -13.46 -5.84 -33.09
CA GLY A 26 -12.09 -5.65 -32.61
C GLY A 26 -12.01 -4.68 -31.42
N TYR A 27 -12.78 -3.59 -31.46
CA TYR A 27 -12.89 -2.64 -30.36
C TYR A 27 -13.48 -3.29 -29.12
N GLN A 28 -14.62 -3.98 -29.26
CA GLN A 28 -15.28 -4.64 -28.14
C GLN A 28 -14.39 -5.70 -27.51
N GLN A 29 -13.74 -6.55 -28.32
CA GLN A 29 -12.80 -7.55 -27.83
C GLN A 29 -11.60 -6.92 -27.12
N GLY A 30 -11.02 -5.85 -27.68
CA GLY A 30 -9.92 -5.13 -27.07
C GLY A 30 -10.31 -4.46 -25.76
N PHE A 31 -11.50 -3.86 -25.71
CA PHE A 31 -12.06 -3.23 -24.52
C PHE A 31 -12.32 -4.26 -23.42
N ASP A 32 -13.02 -5.35 -23.72
CA ASP A 32 -13.32 -6.41 -22.74
C ASP A 32 -12.05 -7.05 -22.19
N HIS A 33 -11.07 -7.30 -23.08
CA HIS A 33 -9.76 -7.82 -22.68
C HIS A 33 -8.99 -6.83 -21.81
N GLY A 34 -8.96 -5.54 -22.19
CA GLY A 34 -8.28 -4.49 -21.45
C GLY A 34 -8.91 -4.24 -20.08
N ALA A 35 -10.24 -4.22 -20.00
CA ALA A 35 -10.98 -4.09 -18.75
C ALA A 35 -10.65 -5.27 -17.81
N LEU A 36 -10.71 -6.51 -18.33
CA LEU A 36 -10.37 -7.68 -17.54
C LEU A 36 -8.91 -7.65 -17.07
N HIS A 37 -7.95 -7.38 -17.95
CA HIS A 37 -6.53 -7.37 -17.59
C HIS A 37 -6.21 -6.24 -16.60
N GLY A 38 -6.76 -5.05 -16.82
CA GLY A 38 -6.61 -3.91 -15.92
C GLY A 38 -7.15 -4.20 -14.52
N THR A 39 -8.25 -4.95 -14.39
CA THR A 39 -8.75 -5.35 -13.06
C THR A 39 -7.81 -6.32 -12.35
N PHE A 40 -7.18 -7.26 -13.06
CA PHE A 40 -6.23 -8.19 -12.47
C PHE A 40 -4.95 -7.48 -12.04
N GLU A 41 -4.37 -6.68 -12.93
CA GLU A 41 -3.16 -5.92 -12.66
C GLU A 41 -3.36 -4.91 -11.51
N GLY A 42 -4.50 -4.20 -11.51
CA GLY A 42 -4.84 -3.26 -10.44
C GLY A 42 -4.99 -3.94 -9.08
N ARG A 43 -5.57 -5.15 -9.02
CA ARG A 43 -5.69 -5.93 -7.78
C ARG A 43 -4.33 -6.41 -7.28
N GLU A 44 -3.47 -6.88 -8.18
CA GLU A 44 -2.11 -7.30 -7.83
C GLU A 44 -1.29 -6.13 -7.30
N LEU A 45 -1.28 -5.02 -8.03
CA LEU A 45 -0.57 -3.80 -7.62
C LEU A 45 -1.10 -3.25 -6.28
N GLY A 46 -2.42 -3.24 -6.10
CA GLY A 46 -3.06 -2.82 -4.85
C GLY A 46 -2.66 -3.69 -3.66
N ARG A 47 -2.59 -5.02 -3.84
CA ARG A 47 -2.11 -5.94 -2.82
C ARG A 47 -0.65 -5.66 -2.45
N ASP A 48 0.21 -5.51 -3.45
CA ASP A 48 1.64 -5.33 -3.24
C ASP A 48 1.93 -3.98 -2.56
N LYS A 49 1.24 -2.92 -2.97
CA LYS A 49 1.35 -1.59 -2.33
C LYS A 49 0.73 -1.56 -0.94
N GLY A 50 -0.42 -2.21 -0.75
CA GLY A 50 -1.03 -2.37 0.56
C GLY A 50 -0.10 -3.09 1.54
N PHE A 51 0.59 -4.14 1.07
CA PHE A 51 1.59 -4.85 1.86
C PHE A 51 2.78 -3.95 2.22
N GLU A 52 3.32 -3.17 1.28
CA GLU A 52 4.44 -2.24 1.53
C GLU A 52 4.11 -1.24 2.66
N LEU A 53 2.88 -0.70 2.65
CA LEU A 53 2.42 0.23 3.68
C LEU A 53 2.23 -0.48 5.04
N TRP A 54 1.60 -1.65 5.03
CA TRP A 54 1.34 -2.42 6.25
C TRP A 54 2.60 -3.04 6.86
N ASP A 55 3.63 -3.33 6.07
CA ASP A 55 4.94 -3.78 6.55
C ASP A 55 5.58 -2.70 7.44
N GLU A 56 5.54 -1.45 6.98
CA GLU A 56 6.00 -0.31 7.77
C GLU A 56 5.16 -0.10 9.04
N VAL A 57 3.82 -0.10 8.93
CA VAL A 57 2.92 0.07 10.08
C VAL A 57 3.10 -1.06 11.09
N GLY A 58 3.23 -2.30 10.61
CA GLY A 58 3.46 -3.49 11.41
C GLY A 58 4.78 -3.43 12.18
N PHE A 59 5.85 -2.94 11.54
CA PHE A 59 7.12 -2.70 12.23
C PHE A 59 6.98 -1.69 13.39
N TYR A 60 6.29 -0.57 13.16
CA TYR A 60 6.06 0.43 14.23
C TYR A 60 5.24 -0.14 15.38
N ARG A 61 4.20 -0.93 15.06
CA ARG A 61 3.37 -1.61 16.05
C ARG A 61 4.18 -2.61 16.88
N GLY A 62 4.93 -3.50 16.23
CA GLY A 62 5.74 -4.50 16.92
C GLY A 62 6.81 -3.86 17.81
N MET A 63 7.43 -2.77 17.36
CA MET A 63 8.33 -1.99 18.20
C MET A 63 7.60 -1.44 19.44
N ALA A 64 6.38 -0.92 19.28
CA ALA A 64 5.62 -0.34 20.37
C ALA A 64 5.26 -1.36 21.43
N GLU A 65 4.78 -2.52 21.00
CA GLU A 65 4.41 -3.66 21.86
C GLU A 65 5.63 -4.15 22.66
N VAL A 66 6.76 -4.40 22.01
CA VAL A 66 7.98 -4.89 22.69
C VAL A 66 8.49 -3.90 23.75
N TRP A 67 8.55 -2.60 23.42
CA TRP A 67 9.01 -1.59 24.38
C TRP A 67 8.01 -1.39 25.51
N ARG A 68 6.71 -1.46 25.23
CA ARG A 68 5.67 -1.39 26.26
C ARG A 68 5.83 -2.53 27.25
N GLU A 69 5.92 -3.77 26.78
CA GLU A 69 6.10 -4.95 27.63
C GLU A 69 7.37 -4.85 28.48
N CYS A 70 8.48 -4.42 27.89
CA CYS A 70 9.75 -4.23 28.60
C CYS A 70 9.64 -3.17 29.71
N LEU A 71 8.94 -2.07 29.46
CA LEU A 71 8.71 -1.02 30.45
C LEU A 71 7.76 -1.52 31.54
N GLU A 72 6.67 -2.22 31.21
CA GLU A 72 5.74 -2.75 32.21
C GLU A 72 6.41 -3.79 33.12
N GLN A 73 7.28 -4.65 32.57
CA GLN A 73 8.07 -5.59 33.37
C GLN A 73 9.04 -4.89 34.32
N ALA A 74 9.69 -3.81 33.88
CA ALA A 74 10.55 -3.01 34.74
C ALA A 74 9.77 -2.30 35.86
N ASP A 75 8.55 -1.85 35.58
CA ASP A 75 7.65 -1.26 36.59
C ASP A 75 7.27 -2.30 37.66
N ALA A 76 6.89 -3.51 37.23
CA ALA A 76 6.59 -4.63 38.13
C ALA A 76 7.79 -5.06 39.01
N ALA A 77 9.02 -4.86 38.52
CA ALA A 77 10.25 -5.07 39.29
C ALA A 77 10.57 -3.94 40.29
N GLY A 78 9.71 -2.91 40.41
CA GLY A 78 9.88 -1.79 41.33
C GLY A 78 10.73 -0.63 40.77
N HIS A 79 10.99 -0.61 39.46
CA HIS A 79 11.76 0.44 38.80
C HIS A 79 10.88 1.53 38.17
N SER A 80 9.77 1.88 38.84
CA SER A 80 8.83 2.90 38.38
C SER A 80 9.46 4.29 38.32
N SER A 81 9.36 4.96 37.17
CA SER A 81 9.86 6.34 37.01
C SER A 81 8.89 7.23 36.24
N ARG A 82 8.88 8.53 36.55
CA ARG A 82 8.13 9.54 35.77
C ARG A 82 8.52 9.52 34.29
N LYS A 83 9.77 9.18 33.97
CA LYS A 83 10.26 9.01 32.60
C LYS A 83 9.56 7.85 31.90
N GLN A 84 9.41 6.72 32.59
CA GLN A 84 8.76 5.51 32.08
C GLN A 84 7.26 5.74 31.85
N SER A 85 6.56 6.40 32.76
CA SER A 85 5.15 6.77 32.54
C SER A 85 4.98 7.59 31.27
N LYS A 86 5.89 8.55 31.01
CA LYS A 86 5.89 9.31 29.76
C LYS A 86 6.17 8.42 28.54
N GLN A 87 7.15 7.52 28.62
CA GLN A 87 7.44 6.57 27.55
C GLN A 87 6.20 5.72 27.19
N ILE A 88 5.51 5.17 28.19
CA ILE A 88 4.28 4.38 28.01
C ILE A 88 3.16 5.22 27.37
N GLN A 89 2.98 6.48 27.77
CA GLN A 89 2.00 7.38 27.14
C GLN A 89 2.31 7.64 25.66
N HIS A 90 3.58 7.82 25.31
CA HIS A 90 3.98 8.02 23.92
C HIS A 90 3.73 6.77 23.07
N LEU A 91 4.02 5.58 23.62
CA LEU A 91 3.72 4.29 23.00
C LEU A 91 2.21 4.09 22.80
N ALA A 92 1.38 4.42 23.80
CA ALA A 92 -0.08 4.33 23.70
C ALA A 92 -0.65 5.24 22.62
N GLY A 93 -0.13 6.47 22.50
CA GLY A 93 -0.53 7.35 21.41
C GLY A 93 -0.12 6.84 20.03
N LEU A 94 0.99 6.10 19.91
CA LEU A 94 1.40 5.49 18.63
C LEU A 94 0.48 4.33 18.26
N GLU A 95 0.19 3.44 19.21
CA GLU A 95 -0.75 2.32 19.00
C GLU A 95 -2.15 2.79 18.65
N ARG A 96 -2.64 3.87 19.29
CA ARG A 96 -3.93 4.48 18.97
C ARG A 96 -3.99 4.95 17.51
N LEU A 97 -2.96 5.63 17.00
CA LEU A 97 -2.94 6.02 15.58
C LEU A 97 -2.94 4.80 14.65
N ILE A 98 -2.22 3.74 15.04
CA ILE A 98 -2.14 2.51 14.25
C ILE A 98 -3.48 1.77 14.23
N SER A 99 -4.29 1.83 15.30
CA SER A 99 -5.60 1.16 15.32
C SER A 99 -6.62 1.73 14.33
N PHE A 100 -6.44 2.99 13.91
CA PHE A 100 -7.26 3.61 12.86
C PHE A 100 -6.80 3.25 11.44
N PHE A 101 -5.65 2.59 11.29
CA PHE A 101 -5.14 2.27 9.96
C PHE A 101 -6.01 1.20 9.27
N PRO A 102 -6.50 1.41 8.04
CA PRO A 102 -7.44 0.50 7.39
C PRO A 102 -6.88 -0.91 7.21
N THR A 103 -7.62 -1.91 7.71
CA THR A 103 -7.26 -3.35 7.60
C THR A 103 -7.99 -4.07 6.46
N ILE A 104 -9.04 -3.46 5.91
CA ILE A 104 -9.89 -4.02 4.86
C ILE A 104 -9.90 -3.04 3.70
N ASN A 105 -9.74 -3.57 2.49
CA ASN A 105 -9.85 -2.79 1.26
C ASN A 105 -11.33 -2.52 0.94
N THR A 106 -11.72 -1.24 0.88
CA THR A 106 -13.08 -0.79 0.54
C THR A 106 -13.41 -0.96 -0.94
N SER A 107 -12.45 -1.34 -1.80
CA SER A 107 -12.66 -1.61 -3.24
C SER A 107 -13.59 -2.81 -3.55
N SER A 108 -14.26 -3.36 -2.54
CA SER A 108 -15.38 -4.30 -2.73
C SER A 108 -16.72 -3.56 -2.87
N ASP A 109 -16.72 -2.23 -2.77
CA ASP A 109 -17.89 -1.40 -2.98
C ASP A 109 -18.26 -1.36 -4.48
N PRO A 110 -19.38 -1.97 -4.91
CA PRO A 110 -19.84 -1.93 -6.29
C PRO A 110 -20.09 -0.50 -6.79
N SER A 111 -20.18 0.49 -5.90
CA SER A 111 -20.31 1.92 -6.24
C SER A 111 -19.06 2.50 -6.91
N LEU A 112 -17.89 1.83 -6.80
CA LEU A 112 -16.61 2.26 -7.37
C LEU A 112 -16.30 1.59 -8.72
N GLU A 113 -17.24 0.87 -9.33
CA GLU A 113 -17.09 0.38 -10.71
C GLU A 113 -17.01 1.58 -11.67
N LEU A 114 -15.79 1.93 -12.07
CA LEU A 114 -15.44 3.02 -12.99
C LEU A 114 -15.92 2.77 -14.44
N GLY A 115 -16.92 1.90 -14.66
CA GLY A 115 -17.28 1.35 -15.96
C GLY A 115 -18.69 1.69 -16.47
N GLN A 116 -19.54 2.43 -15.75
CA GLN A 116 -20.93 2.64 -16.16
C GLN A 116 -21.44 4.09 -16.19
N THR A 117 -20.62 5.10 -15.88
CA THR A 117 -21.09 6.50 -15.77
C THR A 117 -20.52 7.44 -16.83
N LEU A 118 -20.57 7.06 -18.12
CA LEU A 118 -20.36 8.01 -19.23
C LEU A 118 -21.65 8.42 -19.95
N ALA A 119 -22.81 8.24 -19.32
CA ALA A 119 -24.09 8.67 -19.88
C ALA A 119 -25.07 9.15 -18.80
N ALA A 120 -24.82 10.33 -18.23
CA ALA A 120 -25.87 11.23 -17.76
C ALA A 120 -25.26 12.60 -17.42
N ASP A 121 -25.82 13.63 -18.04
CA ASP A 121 -25.48 15.03 -17.92
C ASP A 121 -25.78 15.65 -16.54
N ASP A 122 -25.13 16.80 -16.33
CA ASP A 122 -25.60 18.05 -15.72
C ASP A 122 -25.89 18.21 -14.22
N ASP A 123 -25.38 19.35 -13.75
CA ASP A 123 -25.85 20.21 -12.65
C ASP A 123 -25.73 19.72 -11.21
N ALA A 124 -24.68 20.19 -10.52
CA ALA A 124 -24.76 20.52 -9.10
C ALA A 124 -23.73 21.59 -8.72
N ASP A 125 -24.20 22.84 -8.74
CA ASP A 125 -23.63 23.93 -7.94
C ASP A 125 -23.58 23.53 -6.46
N VAL A 126 -22.40 23.63 -5.84
CA VAL A 126 -22.30 23.68 -4.37
C VAL A 126 -21.38 24.81 -3.98
N GLU A 127 -22.01 25.79 -3.34
CA GLU A 127 -21.48 27.05 -2.84
C GLU A 127 -20.35 26.85 -1.82
N MET A 128 -19.38 27.75 -1.92
CA MET A 128 -18.30 27.96 -0.99
C MET A 128 -18.76 29.02 0.01
N ASP A 129 -19.12 28.61 1.23
CA ASP A 129 -19.24 29.54 2.36
C ASP A 129 -18.37 29.08 3.52
N ALA A 130 -17.41 29.94 3.84
CA ALA A 130 -16.64 29.94 5.05
C ALA A 130 -17.29 30.93 6.03
N GLU A 131 -17.49 30.56 7.29
CA GLU A 131 -17.23 31.44 8.43
C GLU A 131 -16.91 30.63 9.68
N ALA A 132 -15.95 31.17 10.44
CA ALA A 132 -15.52 30.72 11.74
C ALA A 132 -16.48 31.21 12.82
N ASP A 133 -16.67 30.43 13.88
CA ASP A 133 -16.75 31.05 15.21
C ASP A 133 -16.25 30.10 16.29
N ALA A 134 -15.51 30.68 17.22
CA ALA A 134 -14.85 30.02 18.33
C ALA A 134 -15.57 30.38 19.62
N GLU A 135 -16.07 29.39 20.37
CA GLU A 135 -16.25 29.53 21.81
C GLU A 135 -15.77 28.26 22.53
N ALA A 136 -14.95 28.49 23.56
CA ALA A 136 -14.33 27.48 24.39
C ALA A 136 -15.17 27.25 25.64
N GLU A 137 -15.49 25.98 25.95
CA GLU A 137 -15.79 25.55 27.32
C GLU A 137 -15.42 24.07 27.55
N ALA A 138 -14.61 23.88 28.61
CA ALA A 138 -14.55 22.76 29.55
C ALA A 138 -14.31 21.29 29.07
N ASP A 139 -13.02 20.94 28.96
CA ASP A 139 -12.32 19.85 29.67
C ASP A 139 -13.18 18.70 30.28
N ALA A 140 -13.60 17.75 29.43
CA ALA A 140 -13.88 16.33 29.76
C ALA A 140 -14.13 15.42 28.54
N ASP A 141 -14.16 15.95 27.30
CA ASP A 141 -14.60 15.22 26.08
C ASP A 141 -13.55 15.16 24.95
N ALA A 142 -12.32 15.63 25.20
CA ALA A 142 -11.28 15.81 24.18
C ALA A 142 -10.73 14.53 23.52
N ASN A 143 -11.24 13.34 23.84
CA ASN A 143 -10.78 12.10 23.23
C ASN A 143 -11.68 11.59 22.10
N ASN A 144 -12.97 11.95 22.05
CA ASN A 144 -13.90 11.40 21.06
C ASN A 144 -13.85 12.17 19.73
N ASP A 145 -13.78 13.50 19.78
CA ASP A 145 -13.70 14.36 18.58
C ASP A 145 -12.45 14.06 17.75
N ASP A 146 -11.29 13.88 18.41
CA ASP A 146 -10.03 13.51 17.75
C ASP A 146 -10.09 12.12 17.10
N ASP A 147 -10.85 11.17 17.66
CA ASP A 147 -10.99 9.81 17.11
C ASP A 147 -11.91 9.78 15.89
N ASP A 148 -13.00 10.54 15.90
CA ASP A 148 -13.89 10.71 14.75
C ASP A 148 -13.20 11.46 13.61
N GLU A 149 -12.32 12.41 13.93
CA GLU A 149 -11.44 13.01 12.93
C GLU A 149 -10.49 11.96 12.37
N LEU A 150 -9.74 11.24 13.22
CA LEU A 150 -8.76 10.21 12.83
C LEU A 150 -9.34 9.14 11.90
N ALA A 151 -10.58 8.71 12.15
CA ALA A 151 -11.27 7.72 11.32
C ALA A 151 -11.64 8.23 9.92
N LYS A 152 -11.76 9.55 9.74
CA LYS A 152 -12.09 10.19 8.44
C LYS A 152 -10.84 10.55 7.64
N LEU A 153 -9.64 10.48 8.21
CA LEU A 153 -8.41 10.83 7.50
C LEU A 153 -8.10 9.84 6.38
N ASP A 154 -7.52 10.37 5.31
CA ASP A 154 -6.94 9.56 4.25
C ASP A 154 -5.80 8.67 4.79
N MET A 155 -5.68 7.46 4.22
CA MET A 155 -4.70 6.46 4.65
C MET A 155 -3.27 7.01 4.67
N LEU A 156 -2.87 7.79 3.66
CA LEU A 156 -1.51 8.33 3.56
C LEU A 156 -1.27 9.40 4.61
N THR A 157 -2.26 10.25 4.88
CA THR A 157 -2.17 11.27 5.93
C THR A 157 -2.07 10.64 7.32
N LEU A 158 -2.80 9.53 7.55
CA LEU A 158 -2.69 8.75 8.79
C LEU A 158 -1.29 8.13 8.90
N LEU A 159 -0.73 7.59 7.82
CA LEU A 159 0.63 7.04 7.80
C LEU A 159 1.69 8.10 8.14
N GLU A 160 1.55 9.32 7.63
CA GLU A 160 2.45 10.43 7.97
C GLU A 160 2.39 10.79 9.45
N ARG A 161 1.19 10.83 10.04
CA ARG A 161 0.99 11.03 11.47
C ARG A 161 1.63 9.90 12.29
N ILE A 162 1.47 8.64 11.87
CA ILE A 162 2.12 7.47 12.49
C ILE A 162 3.65 7.62 12.44
N ARG A 163 4.24 7.93 11.28
CA ARG A 163 5.69 8.14 11.11
C ARG A 163 6.23 9.28 11.97
N ALA A 164 5.48 10.39 12.09
CA ALA A 164 5.84 11.50 12.96
C ALA A 164 5.81 11.09 14.44
N LYS A 165 4.74 10.42 14.86
CA LYS A 165 4.61 9.90 16.23
C LYS A 165 5.69 8.88 16.55
N TYR A 166 6.01 7.97 15.63
CA TYR A 166 7.08 6.98 15.78
C TYR A 166 8.44 7.64 16.04
N ARG A 167 8.83 8.63 15.24
CA ARG A 167 10.09 9.39 15.45
C ARG A 167 10.13 10.04 16.84
N LEU A 168 9.01 10.63 17.26
CA LEU A 168 8.89 11.20 18.60
C LEU A 168 9.01 10.14 19.70
N THR A 169 8.36 8.99 19.54
CA THR A 169 8.45 7.88 20.50
C THR A 169 9.88 7.35 20.61
N CYS A 170 10.60 7.19 19.50
CA CYS A 170 12.02 6.80 19.48
C CYS A 170 12.89 7.80 20.24
N SER A 171 12.66 9.10 20.05
CA SER A 171 13.37 10.15 20.79
C SER A 171 13.10 10.08 22.30
N VAL A 172 11.90 9.70 22.73
CA VAL A 172 11.52 9.57 24.15
C VAL A 172 12.06 8.26 24.75
N LEU A 173 12.14 7.19 23.96
CA LEU A 173 12.76 5.92 24.34
C LEU A 173 14.30 6.01 24.39
N GLY A 174 14.89 6.95 23.64
CA GLY A 174 16.35 7.07 23.50
C GLY A 174 16.94 6.05 22.51
N VAL A 175 16.12 5.59 21.57
CA VAL A 175 16.49 4.61 20.54
C VAL A 175 16.58 5.33 19.20
N PRO A 176 17.57 5.03 18.34
CA PRO A 176 17.61 5.62 17.00
C PRO A 176 16.38 5.19 16.19
N SER A 177 15.71 6.14 15.54
CA SER A 177 14.62 5.82 14.62
C SER A 177 15.20 5.13 13.38
N GLN A 178 14.92 3.84 13.23
CA GLN A 178 15.27 3.09 12.03
C GLN A 178 14.10 3.19 11.06
N ARG A 179 14.39 3.39 9.77
CA ARG A 179 13.39 3.14 8.74
C ARG A 179 13.23 1.62 8.65
N PRO A 180 12.01 1.07 8.65
CA PRO A 180 11.83 -0.35 8.37
C PRO A 180 12.46 -0.65 7.02
N ALA A 181 13.42 -1.58 6.99
CA ALA A 181 13.81 -2.20 5.72
C ALA A 181 12.59 -2.99 5.26
N SER A 182 12.24 -2.89 3.98
CA SER A 182 11.09 -3.64 3.48
C SER A 182 11.36 -5.14 3.68
N LEU A 183 10.34 -5.90 4.02
CA LEU A 183 10.47 -7.35 4.19
C LEU A 183 11.05 -8.02 2.93
N ALA A 184 10.77 -7.44 1.75
CA ALA A 184 11.35 -7.84 0.47
C ALA A 184 12.88 -7.64 0.41
N GLU A 185 13.40 -6.53 0.95
CA GLU A 185 14.84 -6.29 1.06
C GLU A 185 15.50 -7.27 2.06
N ILE A 186 14.82 -7.61 3.16
CA ILE A 186 15.31 -8.58 4.15
C ILE A 186 15.38 -9.99 3.56
N GLY A 187 14.40 -10.38 2.74
CA GLY A 187 14.42 -11.62 1.95
C GLY A 187 15.60 -11.68 0.97
N ASN A 188 15.92 -10.56 0.32
CA ASN A 188 17.09 -10.47 -0.57
C ASN A 188 18.43 -10.49 0.19
N LEU A 189 18.52 -9.87 1.37
CA LEU A 189 19.70 -9.91 2.24
C LEU A 189 19.97 -11.31 2.79
N SER A 190 18.92 -12.04 3.19
CA SER A 190 19.03 -13.42 3.69
C SER A 190 19.37 -14.41 2.56
N THR A 191 18.92 -14.17 1.34
CA THR A 191 19.33 -14.94 0.14
C THR A 191 20.78 -14.69 -0.24
N GLN A 192 21.34 -13.50 0.04
CA GLN A 192 22.78 -13.24 -0.13
C GLN A 192 23.65 -13.81 1.00
N GLN A 193 23.11 -14.09 2.19
CA GLN A 193 23.87 -14.65 3.31
C GLN A 193 23.97 -16.18 3.31
N SER A 194 23.14 -16.89 2.54
CA SER A 194 23.14 -18.37 2.52
C SER A 194 24.09 -19.02 1.49
N ASP A 195 24.84 -18.25 0.68
CA ASP A 195 25.76 -18.80 -0.33
C ASP A 195 27.26 -18.45 -0.13
N HIS A 196 27.66 -18.03 1.08
CA HIS A 196 29.08 -17.90 1.44
C HIS A 196 29.67 -19.18 2.05
N SER A 197 29.56 -20.28 1.30
CA SER A 197 30.47 -21.42 1.40
C SER A 197 31.12 -21.74 0.05
N LYS A 198 31.51 -20.72 -0.72
CA LYS A 198 32.42 -20.89 -1.86
C LYS A 198 33.61 -19.93 -1.77
N THR A 199 34.73 -20.52 -1.37
CA THR A 199 36.11 -20.24 -1.78
C THR A 199 36.39 -18.83 -2.33
N LYS A 200 37.12 -18.01 -1.56
CA LYS A 200 37.73 -16.76 -2.02
C LYS A 200 38.66 -17.04 -3.22
N SER A 201 38.20 -16.80 -4.45
CA SER A 201 39.07 -16.79 -5.63
C SER A 201 39.97 -15.56 -5.56
N LYS A 202 41.28 -15.78 -5.41
CA LYS A 202 42.28 -14.73 -5.33
C LYS A 202 42.53 -14.14 -6.72
N THR A 203 41.84 -13.06 -7.07
CA THR A 203 42.04 -12.36 -8.34
C THR A 203 43.41 -11.65 -8.37
N VAL A 204 44.10 -11.68 -9.51
CA VAL A 204 45.39 -11.03 -9.71
C VAL A 204 45.29 -10.11 -10.92
N LEU A 205 45.88 -8.92 -10.80
CA LEU A 205 45.84 -7.88 -11.82
C LEU A 205 46.97 -8.12 -12.83
N VAL A 206 46.63 -8.50 -14.06
CA VAL A 206 47.59 -8.76 -15.14
C VAL A 206 47.27 -7.85 -16.32
N ALA A 207 48.25 -7.04 -16.74
CA ALA A 207 48.11 -6.12 -17.89
C ALA A 207 46.86 -5.22 -17.85
N GLY A 208 46.49 -4.72 -16.67
CA GLY A 208 45.35 -3.81 -16.49
C GLY A 208 43.98 -4.49 -16.46
N LYS A 209 43.91 -5.83 -16.55
CA LYS A 209 42.66 -6.59 -16.36
C LYS A 209 42.77 -7.49 -15.13
N LEU A 210 41.70 -7.53 -14.33
CA LEU A 210 41.57 -8.47 -13.22
C LEU A 210 41.23 -9.84 -13.81
N VAL A 211 42.10 -10.82 -13.60
CA VAL A 211 41.93 -12.18 -14.10
C VAL A 211 42.00 -13.16 -12.93
N ASP A 212 41.11 -14.13 -12.91
CA ASP A 212 41.15 -15.24 -11.96
C ASP A 212 42.22 -16.25 -12.42
N PRO A 213 43.30 -16.45 -11.65
CA PRO A 213 44.39 -17.34 -12.03
C PRO A 213 43.96 -18.81 -12.15
N SER A 214 42.81 -19.21 -11.59
CA SER A 214 42.27 -20.58 -11.75
C SER A 214 41.70 -20.86 -13.14
N GLN A 215 41.44 -19.82 -13.94
CA GLN A 215 40.92 -19.95 -15.30
C GLN A 215 42.03 -19.97 -16.37
N LEU A 216 43.29 -19.71 -15.99
CA LEU A 216 44.44 -19.83 -16.88
C LEU A 216 44.84 -21.31 -16.99
N LYS A 217 44.35 -22.00 -18.01
CA LYS A 217 44.88 -23.31 -18.41
C LYS A 217 46.27 -23.10 -19.00
N TYR A 218 47.31 -23.57 -18.31
CA TYR A 218 48.64 -23.75 -18.88
C TYR A 218 48.70 -25.00 -19.75
#